data_AF-A0A8T6MNN6-F1
#
_entry.id   AF-A0A8T6MNN6-F1
#
_cell.length_a   1.000
_cell.length_b   1.000
_cell.length_c   1.000
_cell.angle_alpha   90.00
_cell.angle_beta   90.00
_cell.angle_gamma   90.00
#
_symmetry.space_group_name_H-M   'P 1'
#
loop_
_entity.id
_entity.type
_entity.pdbx_description
1 polymer ?
#
loop_
_entity_poly.entity_id
_entity_poly.type
_entity_poly.pdbx_seq_one_letter_code
_entity_poly.pdbx_strand_id
1 'polypeptide(L)'
;MTDVSLEIRNIIFEKFNSDERFTNDQIFTELQKSDKIEKSLTIDDMEKYFNELCDIGIMRNIAQNFTTQWFKLFDPLEKTTCPSCKAEAPINKSEEKSCPLCKAAI
;
A
#
# COMPACT_ATOMS: atom_id res chain seq x y z
N MET A 1 12.11 2.97 0.82
CA MET A 1 10.65 3.05 0.83
C MET A 1 10.28 4.52 0.70
N THR A 2 9.55 4.87 -0.34
CA THR A 2 9.16 6.25 -0.68
C THR A 2 7.89 6.67 0.07
N ASP A 3 7.72 7.97 0.33
CA ASP A 3 6.51 8.56 0.93
C ASP A 3 5.22 8.07 0.26
N VAL A 4 5.23 7.94 -1.07
CA VAL A 4 4.08 7.46 -1.86
C VAL A 4 3.64 6.05 -1.47
N SER A 5 4.59 5.15 -1.19
CA SER A 5 4.27 3.76 -0.80
C SER A 5 3.58 3.71 0.57
N LEU A 6 3.96 4.60 1.50
CA LEU A 6 3.32 4.74 2.81
C LEU A 6 1.91 5.33 2.67
N GLU A 7 1.73 6.31 1.81
CA GLU A 7 0.42 6.92 1.56
C GLU A 7 -0.56 5.94 0.94
N ILE A 8 -0.11 5.12 -0.02
CA ILE A 8 -0.93 4.02 -0.55
C ILE A 8 -1.36 3.08 0.59
N ARG A 9 -0.43 2.67 1.47
CA ARG A 9 -0.76 1.81 2.62
C ARG A 9 -1.77 2.46 3.56
N ASN A 10 -1.65 3.76 3.82
CA ASN A 10 -2.59 4.48 4.68
C ASN A 10 -4.00 4.49 4.08
N ILE A 11 -4.14 4.79 2.80
CA ILE A 11 -5.44 4.77 2.11
C ILE A 11 -6.03 3.36 2.11
N ILE A 12 -5.19 2.34 1.85
CA ILE A 12 -5.63 0.94 1.93
C ILE A 12 -6.12 0.62 3.34
N PHE A 13 -5.38 1.01 4.39
CA PHE A 13 -5.79 0.79 5.77
C PHE A 13 -7.08 1.54 6.15
N GLU A 14 -7.29 2.75 5.64
CA GLU A 14 -8.46 3.55 6.00
C GLU A 14 -9.72 3.17 5.22
N LYS A 15 -9.58 2.81 3.94
CA LYS A 15 -10.73 2.58 3.03
C LYS A 15 -10.90 1.15 2.54
N PHE A 16 -9.80 0.40 2.45
CA PHE A 16 -9.76 -0.92 1.82
C PHE A 16 -9.27 -2.02 2.77
N ASN A 17 -9.29 -1.78 4.08
CA ASN A 17 -8.93 -2.77 5.10
C ASN A 17 -10.02 -3.84 5.33
N SER A 18 -11.04 -3.83 4.49
CA SER A 18 -12.04 -4.88 4.38
C SER A 18 -11.53 -5.97 3.43
N ASP A 19 -12.04 -7.21 3.53
CA ASP A 19 -11.72 -8.33 2.60
C ASP A 19 -12.13 -8.06 1.12
N GLU A 20 -12.56 -6.83 0.82
CA GLU A 20 -12.97 -6.40 -0.50
C GLU A 20 -11.77 -6.15 -1.42
N ARG A 21 -11.95 -6.53 -2.68
CA ARG A 21 -11.01 -6.23 -3.76
C ARG A 21 -11.06 -4.73 -4.09
N PHE A 22 -9.91 -4.15 -4.38
CA PHE A 22 -9.78 -2.75 -4.78
C PHE A 22 -8.92 -2.62 -6.03
N THR A 23 -8.89 -1.42 -6.59
CA THR A 23 -8.11 -1.13 -7.81
C THR A 23 -7.09 -0.02 -7.56
N ASN A 24 -6.00 -0.04 -8.32
CA ASN A 24 -5.08 1.10 -8.35
C ASN A 24 -5.79 2.40 -8.72
N ASP A 25 -6.76 2.39 -9.62
CA ASP A 25 -7.59 3.57 -9.97
C ASP A 25 -8.26 4.21 -8.75
N GLN A 26 -8.86 3.38 -7.89
CA GLN A 26 -9.53 3.85 -6.68
C GLN A 26 -8.52 4.46 -5.70
N ILE A 27 -7.39 3.80 -5.48
CA ILE A 27 -6.33 4.32 -4.60
C ILE A 27 -5.76 5.62 -5.17
N PHE A 28 -5.48 5.66 -6.47
CA PHE A 28 -4.94 6.81 -7.16
C PHE A 28 -5.88 8.02 -7.09
N THR A 29 -7.19 7.79 -7.25
CA THR A 29 -8.22 8.81 -7.07
C THR A 29 -8.19 9.39 -5.65
N GLU A 30 -8.03 8.54 -4.63
CA GLU A 30 -7.94 8.99 -3.24
C GLU A 30 -6.63 9.72 -2.96
N LEU A 31 -5.50 9.27 -3.49
CA LEU A 31 -4.21 9.97 -3.40
C LEU A 31 -4.27 11.37 -4.01
N GLN A 32 -4.90 11.50 -5.18
CA GLN A 32 -5.11 12.81 -5.83
C GLN A 32 -6.01 13.72 -4.98
N LYS A 33 -7.07 13.18 -4.37
CA LYS A 33 -7.96 13.95 -3.49
C LYS A 33 -7.27 14.42 -2.21
N SER A 34 -6.34 13.62 -1.68
CA SER A 34 -5.57 14.00 -0.49
C SER A 34 -4.49 15.05 -0.78
N ASP A 35 -4.27 15.45 -2.05
CA ASP A 35 -3.20 16.36 -2.49
C ASP A 35 -1.80 15.90 -2.02
N LYS A 36 -1.65 14.58 -1.79
CA LYS A 36 -0.43 13.95 -1.25
C LYS A 36 0.50 13.39 -2.32
N ILE A 37 0.07 13.44 -3.58
CA ILE A 37 0.88 13.08 -4.75
C ILE A 37 0.86 14.23 -5.75
N GLU A 38 1.92 14.38 -6.53
CA GLU A 38 1.95 15.36 -7.61
C GLU A 38 0.86 15.04 -8.64
N LYS A 39 0.06 16.05 -9.02
CA LYS A 39 -1.01 15.92 -10.02
C LYS A 39 -0.52 15.53 -11.42
N SER A 40 0.79 15.62 -11.65
CA SER A 40 1.48 15.17 -12.86
C SER A 40 1.68 13.66 -12.93
N LEU A 41 1.60 12.94 -11.80
CA LEU A 41 1.75 11.49 -11.77
C LEU A 41 0.56 10.84 -12.44
N THR A 42 0.82 9.79 -13.22
CA THR A 42 -0.19 8.94 -13.85
C THR A 42 -0.29 7.59 -13.17
N ILE A 43 -1.31 6.79 -13.53
CA ILE A 43 -1.42 5.42 -13.02
C ILE A 43 -0.20 4.57 -13.43
N ASP A 44 0.32 4.77 -14.65
CA ASP A 44 1.53 4.09 -15.13
C ASP A 44 2.75 4.41 -14.26
N ASP A 45 2.93 5.67 -13.85
CA ASP A 45 4.01 6.06 -12.93
C ASP A 45 3.86 5.41 -11.55
N MET A 46 2.62 5.13 -11.17
CA MET A 46 2.25 4.59 -9.87
C MET A 46 2.32 3.06 -9.82
N GLU A 47 2.27 2.39 -10.98
CA GLU A 47 2.34 0.94 -11.10
C GLU A 47 3.54 0.35 -10.37
N LYS A 48 4.70 1.01 -10.46
CA LYS A 48 5.93 0.58 -9.75
C LYS A 48 5.75 0.51 -8.23
N TYR A 49 4.97 1.42 -7.62
CA TYR A 49 4.73 1.41 -6.18
C TYR A 49 3.75 0.29 -5.80
N PHE A 50 2.72 0.05 -6.62
CA PHE A 50 1.81 -1.08 -6.40
C PHE A 50 2.53 -2.42 -6.54
N ASN A 51 3.43 -2.57 -7.52
CA ASN A 51 4.27 -3.75 -7.67
C ASN A 51 5.23 -3.91 -6.48
N GLU A 52 5.87 -2.83 -6.00
CA GLU A 52 6.69 -2.89 -4.78
C GLU A 52 5.89 -3.39 -3.56
N LEU A 53 4.65 -2.92 -3.39
CA LEU A 53 3.76 -3.38 -2.31
C LEU A 53 3.30 -4.84 -2.49
N CYS A 54 3.26 -5.34 -3.72
CA CYS A 54 3.00 -6.76 -3.99
C CYS A 54 4.23 -7.62 -3.69
N ASP A 55 5.41 -7.18 -4.10
CA ASP A 55 6.67 -7.91 -3.90
C ASP A 55 7.01 -8.11 -2.43
N ILE A 56 6.64 -7.14 -1.58
CA ILE A 56 6.81 -7.25 -0.11
C ILE A 56 5.67 -8.01 0.58
N GLY A 57 4.67 -8.50 -0.16
CA GLY A 57 3.64 -9.41 0.38
C GLY A 57 2.49 -8.74 1.12
N ILE A 58 2.21 -7.45 0.90
CA ILE A 58 1.09 -6.76 1.54
C ILE A 58 -0.23 -7.09 0.88
N MET A 59 -0.23 -6.96 -0.44
CA MET A 59 -1.35 -7.21 -1.30
C MET A 59 -0.89 -8.07 -2.46
N ARG A 60 -1.83 -8.69 -3.13
CA ARG A 60 -1.58 -9.43 -4.37
C ARG A 60 -2.40 -8.85 -5.49
N ASN A 61 -1.79 -8.80 -6.66
CA ASN A 61 -2.56 -8.61 -7.87
C ASN A 61 -3.41 -9.86 -8.14
N ILE A 62 -4.72 -9.67 -8.29
CA ILE A 62 -5.68 -10.74 -8.60
C ILE A 62 -6.14 -10.71 -10.06
N ALA A 63 -6.03 -9.55 -10.71
CA ALA A 63 -6.35 -9.37 -12.11
C ALA A 63 -5.72 -8.06 -12.62
N GLN A 64 -5.58 -7.95 -13.93
CA GLN A 64 -5.18 -6.73 -14.62
C GLN A 64 -5.95 -6.61 -15.93
N ASN A 65 -6.34 -5.38 -16.28
CA ASN A 65 -6.93 -5.02 -17.56
C ASN A 65 -6.37 -3.66 -17.98
N PHE A 66 -5.47 -3.67 -18.97
CA PHE A 66 -4.66 -2.52 -19.36
C PHE A 66 -3.89 -1.95 -18.14
N THR A 67 -4.13 -0.68 -17.81
CA THR A 67 -3.55 0.04 -16.69
C THR A 67 -4.28 -0.21 -15.37
N THR A 68 -5.52 -0.73 -15.42
CA THR A 68 -6.28 -1.06 -14.20
C THR A 68 -5.84 -2.40 -13.66
N GLN A 69 -5.35 -2.39 -12.42
CA GLN A 69 -4.95 -3.57 -11.68
C GLN A 69 -5.87 -3.76 -10.48
N TRP A 70 -6.40 -4.97 -10.32
CA TRP A 70 -7.16 -5.37 -9.15
C TRP A 70 -6.24 -6.00 -8.13
N PHE A 71 -6.33 -5.51 -6.91
CA PHE A 71 -5.58 -5.99 -5.77
C PHE A 71 -6.52 -6.54 -4.70
N LYS A 72 -5.99 -7.48 -3.94
CA LYS A 72 -6.60 -7.97 -2.72
C LYS A 72 -5.53 -8.07 -1.64
N LEU A 73 -5.86 -7.64 -0.42
CA LEU A 73 -4.99 -7.85 0.73
C LEU A 73 -4.84 -9.35 1.03
N PHE A 74 -3.67 -9.72 1.54
CA PHE A 74 -3.47 -11.06 2.10
C PHE A 74 -4.21 -11.20 3.43
N ASP A 75 -3.99 -10.23 4.30
CA ASP A 75 -4.65 -10.08 5.59
C ASP A 75 -4.97 -8.60 5.82
N PRO A 76 -5.98 -8.29 6.66
CA PRO A 76 -6.22 -6.93 7.09
C PRO A 76 -4.96 -6.35 7.72
N LEU A 77 -4.70 -5.09 7.38
CA LEU A 77 -3.63 -4.28 7.92
C LEU A 77 -3.97 -3.87 9.36
N GLU A 78 -2.98 -3.93 10.24
CA GLU A 78 -3.04 -3.44 11.62
C GLU A 78 -1.97 -2.34 11.79
N LYS A 79 -2.33 -1.24 12.47
CA LYS A 79 -1.36 -0.19 12.80
C LYS A 79 -0.40 -0.73 13.85
N THR A 80 0.87 -0.85 13.46
CA THR A 80 1.93 -1.29 14.36
C THR A 80 3.02 -0.24 14.43
N THR A 81 3.42 0.11 15.64
CA THR A 81 4.57 0.99 15.89
C THR A 81 5.83 0.16 15.96
N CYS A 82 6.79 0.42 15.10
CA CYS A 82 8.07 -0.28 15.20
C CYS A 82 8.92 0.30 16.33
N PRO A 83 9.51 -0.56 17.20
CA PRO A 83 10.38 -0.10 18.29
C PRO A 83 11.69 0.54 17.80
N SER A 84 12.16 0.16 16.60
CA SER A 84 13.45 0.62 16.05
C SER A 84 13.35 1.93 15.29
N CYS A 85 12.33 2.07 14.43
CA CYS A 85 12.13 3.25 13.59
C CYS A 85 11.17 4.28 14.24
N LYS A 86 10.48 3.90 15.34
CA LYS A 86 9.38 4.66 16.01
C LYS A 86 8.26 5.13 15.08
N ALA A 87 8.28 4.70 13.83
CA ALA A 87 7.28 5.03 12.85
C ALA A 87 6.09 4.09 13.00
N GLU A 88 4.91 4.67 12.77
CA GLU A 88 3.66 3.93 12.67
C GLU A 88 3.47 3.52 11.23
N ALA A 89 3.30 2.22 10.99
CA ALA A 89 3.01 1.70 9.66
C ALA A 89 1.86 0.70 9.74
N PRO A 90 0.95 0.69 8.75
CA PRO A 90 0.04 -0.43 8.57
C PRO A 90 0.85 -1.65 8.10
N ILE A 91 0.79 -2.74 8.87
CA ILE A 91 1.45 -4.02 8.59
C ILE A 91 0.37 -5.09 8.61
N ASN A 92 0.42 -6.05 7.69
CA ASN A 92 -0.53 -7.17 7.71
C ASN A 92 -0.08 -8.25 8.73
N LYS A 93 -0.95 -9.19 9.09
CA LYS A 93 -0.58 -10.29 10.02
C LYS A 93 0.37 -11.33 9.43
N SER A 94 0.43 -11.42 8.10
CA SER A 94 1.19 -12.45 7.37
C SER A 94 2.58 -11.99 6.90
N GLU A 95 2.89 -10.70 7.00
CA GLU A 95 4.21 -10.13 6.73
C GLU A 95 5.14 -10.63 7.84
N GLU A 96 6.37 -11.01 7.46
CA GLU A 96 7.45 -11.13 8.43
C GLU A 96 7.47 -9.84 9.22
N LYS A 97 7.26 -9.91 10.54
CA LYS A 97 7.20 -8.75 11.44
C LYS A 97 8.48 -7.94 11.29
N SER A 98 8.51 -7.03 10.32
CA SER A 98 9.70 -6.32 9.90
C SER A 98 9.27 -4.92 9.51
N CYS A 99 9.92 -3.90 10.06
CA CYS A 99 9.53 -2.51 9.86
C CYS A 99 9.70 -2.17 8.39
N PRO A 100 8.64 -1.70 7.72
CA PRO A 100 8.73 -1.35 6.31
C PRO A 100 9.72 -0.20 6.06
N LEU A 101 9.98 0.64 7.07
CA LEU A 101 10.96 1.73 7.01
C LEU A 101 12.41 1.32 7.29
N CYS A 102 12.67 0.48 8.31
CA CYS A 102 14.04 0.13 8.71
C CYS A 102 14.43 -1.33 8.48
N LYS A 103 13.51 -2.15 7.95
CA LYS A 103 13.64 -3.62 7.79
C LYS A 103 14.01 -4.37 9.08
N ALA A 104 13.92 -3.72 10.25
CA ALA A 104 14.21 -4.35 11.54
C ALA A 104 13.00 -5.17 11.99
N ALA A 105 13.24 -6.29 12.68
CA ALA A 105 12.15 -7.11 13.22
C ALA A 105 11.27 -6.31 14.20
N ILE A 106 9.95 -6.56 14.17
CA ILE A 106 8.92 -5.97 15.06
C ILE A 106 8.36 -7.03 15.99
#